data_AF-A0A847M3C5-F1
#
_entry.id   AF-A0A847M3C5-F1
#
_cell.length_a   1.000
_cell.length_b   1.000
_cell.length_c   1.000
_cell.angle_alpha   90.00
_cell.angle_beta   90.00
_cell.angle_gamma   90.00
#
_symmetry.space_group_name_H-M   'P 1'
#
loop_
_entity.id
_entity.type
_entity.pdbx_description
1 polymer ?
#
loop_
_entity_poly.entity_id
_entity_poly.type
_entity_poly.pdbx_seq_one_letter_code
_entity_poly.pdbx_strand_id
1 'polypeptide(L)' 'MKLIRTVSSGDAASIARFYNYYVQNTTVTFEEEPVSEREMARRIDDITGQYPWLVYEDDGIITG' A
#
# COMPACT_ATOMS: atom_id res chain seq x y z
N MET A 1 4.47 -18.07 4.27
CA MET A 1 5.90 -17.74 4.12
C MET A 1 6.02 -16.26 4.30
N LYS A 2 6.90 -15.85 5.22
CA LYS A 2 7.08 -14.45 5.62
C LYS A 2 8.23 -13.83 4.83
N LEU A 3 7.97 -12.76 4.11
CA LEU A 3 8.94 -12.14 3.20
C LEU A 3 8.83 -10.62 3.23
N ILE A 4 9.97 -9.94 3.34
CA ILE A 4 10.07 -8.52 3.00
C ILE A 4 10.55 -8.43 1.55
N ARG A 5 9.83 -7.70 0.70
CA ARG A 5 10.19 -7.47 -0.69
C ARG A 5 9.84 -6.05 -1.14
N THR A 6 10.40 -5.63 -2.26
CA THR A 6 9.96 -4.41 -2.93
C THR A 6 8.49 -4.55 -3.36
N VAL A 7 7.74 -3.46 -3.20
CA VAL A 7 6.35 -3.36 -3.68
C VAL A 7 6.31 -3.45 -5.22
N SER A 8 5.22 -3.97 -5.74
CA SER A 8 4.89 -3.96 -7.16
C SER A 8 3.55 -3.26 -7.39
N SER A 9 3.29 -2.75 -8.60
CA SER A 9 2.00 -2.14 -8.93
C SER A 9 0.82 -3.11 -8.78
N GLY A 10 1.05 -4.42 -8.86
CA GLY A 10 0.04 -5.46 -8.57
C GLY A 10 -0.41 -5.52 -7.10
N ASP A 11 0.36 -4.93 -6.18
CA ASP A 11 0.00 -4.88 -4.75
C ASP A 11 -0.97 -3.73 -4.43
N ALA A 12 -1.21 -2.82 -5.38
CA ALA A 12 -1.98 -1.59 -5.19
C ALA A 12 -3.36 -1.82 -4.59
N ALA A 13 -4.09 -2.82 -5.08
CA ALA A 13 -5.42 -3.15 -4.57
C ALA A 13 -5.39 -3.57 -3.10
N SER A 14 -4.39 -4.38 -2.71
CA SER A 14 -4.25 -4.87 -1.34
C SER A 14 -3.80 -3.78 -0.38
N ILE A 15 -2.83 -2.96 -0.81
CA ILE A 15 -2.36 -1.81 -0.03
C ILE A 15 -3.48 -0.78 0.14
N ALA A 16 -4.22 -0.45 -0.92
CA ALA A 16 -5.33 0.50 -0.85
C ALA A 16 -6.41 0.02 0.13
N ARG A 17 -6.80 -1.27 0.12
CA ARG A 17 -7.75 -1.80 1.11
C ARG A 17 -7.26 -1.64 2.54
N PHE A 18 -6.02 -2.01 2.82
CA PHE A 18 -5.43 -1.90 4.16
C PHE A 18 -5.32 -0.45 4.62
N TYR A 19 -4.78 0.42 3.76
CA TYR A 19 -4.58 1.83 4.04
C TYR A 19 -5.90 2.59 4.23
N ASN A 20 -6.93 2.27 3.45
CA ASN A 20 -8.24 2.93 3.56
C ASN A 20 -8.97 2.64 4.87
N TYR A 21 -8.68 1.51 5.52
CA TYR A 21 -9.18 1.28 6.88
C TYR A 21 -8.69 2.39 7.81
N TYR A 22 -7.42 2.79 7.72
CA TYR A 22 -6.85 3.83 8.56
C TYR A 22 -7.36 5.23 8.19
N VAL A 23 -7.53 5.51 6.90
CA VAL A 23 -8.16 6.75 6.40
C VAL A 23 -9.55 6.93 7.00
N GLN A 24 -10.38 5.88 6.97
CA GLN A 24 -11.79 5.99 7.34
C GLN A 24 -12.05 5.89 8.85
N ASN A 25 -11.17 5.21 9.60
CA ASN A 25 -11.47 4.80 10.97
C ASN A 25 -10.49 5.36 12.02
N THR A 26 -9.45 6.07 11.61
CA THR A 26 -8.39 6.52 12.53
C THR A 26 -7.85 7.90 12.16
N THR A 27 -6.96 8.45 12.99
CA THR A 27 -6.27 9.73 12.75
C THR A 27 -4.77 9.56 12.48
N VAL A 28 -4.31 8.33 12.18
CA VAL A 28 -2.88 8.06 11.90
C VAL A 28 -2.41 8.66 10.58
N THR A 29 -3.34 8.86 9.64
CA THR A 29 -3.18 9.62 8.41
C THR A 29 -4.13 10.81 8.43
N PHE A 30 -3.79 11.86 7.69
CA PHE A 30 -4.64 13.05 7.52
C PHE A 30 -5.42 13.03 6.20
N GLU A 31 -5.30 11.96 5.41
CA GLU A 31 -6.20 11.77 4.29
C GLU A 31 -7.60 11.44 4.83
N GLU A 32 -8.61 12.11 4.29
CA GLU A 32 -10.02 11.94 4.67
C GLU A 32 -10.78 11.06 3.66
N GLU A 33 -10.32 11.04 2.40
CA GLU A 33 -10.99 10.31 1.31
C GLU A 33 -10.27 9.00 0.97
N PRO A 34 -10.99 7.88 0.78
CA PRO A 34 -10.39 6.60 0.41
C PRO A 34 -9.60 6.68 -0.89
N VAL A 35 -8.40 6.09 -0.87
CA VAL A 35 -7.51 6.00 -2.03
C VAL A 35 -7.95 4.86 -2.94
N SER A 36 -8.17 5.17 -4.22
CA SER A 36 -8.47 4.14 -5.22
C SER A 36 -7.26 3.26 -5.54
N GLU A 37 -7.48 2.04 -6.02
CA GLU A 37 -6.42 1.16 -6.52
C GLU A 37 -5.54 1.85 -7.58
N ARG A 38 -6.17 2.54 -8.54
CA ARG A 38 -5.46 3.27 -9.61
C ARG A 38 -4.54 4.36 -9.04
N GLU A 39 -5.00 5.04 -8.00
CA GLU A 39 -4.21 6.09 -7.35
C GLU A 39 -3.05 5.47 -6.57
N MET A 40 -3.28 4.38 -5.83
CA MET A 40 -2.23 3.67 -5.12
C MET A 40 -1.17 3.10 -6.07
N ALA A 41 -1.58 2.56 -7.23
CA ALA A 41 -0.65 2.11 -8.26
C ALA A 41 0.23 3.25 -8.77
N ARG A 42 -0.35 4.43 -9.03
CA ARG A 42 0.42 5.62 -9.40
C ARG A 42 1.44 6.00 -8.33
N ARG A 43 1.03 6.01 -7.05
CA ARG A 43 1.94 6.30 -5.92
C ARG A 43 3.09 5.31 -5.85
N ILE A 44 2.82 4.03 -6.06
CA ILE A 44 3.85 2.98 -6.12
C ILE A 44 4.85 3.31 -7.21
N ASP A 45 4.40 3.55 -8.44
CA ASP A 45 5.29 3.83 -9.57
C ASP A 45 6.11 5.12 -9.36
N ASP A 46 5.47 6.20 -8.91
CA ASP A 46 6.11 7.51 -8.69
C ASP A 46 7.17 7.46 -7.58
N ILE A 47 6.86 6.80 -6.45
CA ILE A 47 7.77 6.71 -5.30
C ILE A 47 8.89 5.73 -5.60
N THR A 48 8.60 4.54 -6.15
CA THR A 48 9.62 3.53 -6.44
C THR A 48 10.59 3.95 -7.54
N GLY A 49 10.23 4.93 -8.37
CA GLY A 49 11.16 5.58 -9.29
C GLY A 49 12.30 6.35 -8.60
N GLN A 50 12.16 6.70 -7.32
CA GLN A 50 13.14 7.49 -6.57
C GLN A 50 13.58 6.86 -5.24
N TYR A 51 12.71 6.09 -4.59
CA TYR A 51 12.90 5.59 -3.23
C TYR A 51 12.37 4.17 -3.07
N PRO A 52 13.01 3.32 -2.25
CA PRO A 52 12.49 1.98 -2.00
C PRO A 52 11.17 2.05 -1.21
N TRP A 53 10.19 1.28 -1.67
CA TRP A 53 8.97 0.99 -0.90
C TRP A 53 8.89 -0.53 -0.72
N LEU A 54 8.89 -0.96 0.54
CA LEU A 54 8.86 -2.36 0.92
C LEU A 54 7.47 -2.76 1.39
N VAL A 55 7.15 -4.03 1.19
CA VAL A 55 5.99 -4.69 1.78
C VAL A 55 6.45 -5.93 2.54
N TYR A 56 5.70 -6.23 3.60
CA TYR A 56 5.77 -7.47 4.33
C TYR A 56 4.59 -8.37 3.93
N GLU A 57 4.93 -9.49 3.31
CA GLU A 57 4.01 -10.50 2.82
C GLU A 57 4.04 -11.72 3.73
N ASP A 58 2.86 -12.22 4.12
CA ASP A 58 2.69 -13.49 4.81
C ASP A 58 1.72 -14.38 4.01
N ASP A 59 2.25 -15.46 3.43
CA ASP A 59 1.49 -16.43 2.62
C ASP A 59 0.69 -15.78 1.47
N GLY A 60 1.32 -14.86 0.73
CA GLY A 60 0.69 -14.17 -0.40
C GLY A 60 -0.19 -12.99 -0.01
N ILE A 61 -0.31 -12.67 1.29
CA ILE A 61 -1.11 -11.56 1.79
C ILE A 61 -0.19 -10.46 2.30
N ILE A 62 -0.37 -9.24 1.79
CA ILE A 62 0.31 -8.05 2.32
C ILE A 62 -0.26 -7.70 3.69
N THR A 63 0.61 -7.60 4.70
CA THR A 63 0.24 -7.33 6.10
C THR A 63 0.98 -6.14 6.71
N GLY A 64 1.95 -5.56 6.00
CA GLY A 64 2.69 -4.37 6.41
C GLY A 64 3.56 -3.81 5.30
#